data_AF-A0A3P7IV37-F1
#
_entry.id   AF-A0A3P7IV37-F1
#
_cell.length_a   1.000
_cell.length_b   1.000
_cell.length_c   1.000
_cell.angle_alpha   90.00
_cell.angle_beta   90.00
_cell.angle_gamma   90.00
#
_symmetry.space_group_name_H-M   'P 1'
#
loop_
_entity.id
_entity.type
_entity.pdbx_description
1 polymer ?
#
loop_
_entity_poly.entity_id
_entity_poly.type
_entity_poly.pdbx_seq_one_letter_code
_entity_poly.pdbx_strand_id
1 'polypeptide(L)'
;MIDRGKIEDHFKFLIMPLLGDNLTKIRHQFVDGRLSLSSGLRLGFLALSPIQELHNIGFVHRDIKCSNFCLAPHSSRGNMQLVLIDYGVCRSYRDKAGNLKPPREEVRFR
;
A
#
# COMPACT_ATOMS: atom_id res chain seq x y z
N MET A 1 1.15 -23.93 1.69
CA MET A 1 1.44 -22.94 2.75
C MET A 1 0.12 -22.27 3.12
N ILE A 2 -0.24 -22.22 4.41
CA ILE A 2 -1.44 -21.51 4.87
C ILE A 2 -1.04 -20.05 5.09
N ASP A 3 -1.62 -19.12 4.34
CA ASP A 3 -1.30 -17.69 4.36
C ASP A 3 -2.39 -16.84 5.05
N ARG A 4 -3.50 -17.45 5.47
CA ARG A 4 -4.60 -16.79 6.19
C ARG A 4 -5.43 -17.78 6.99
N GLY A 5 -6.11 -17.29 8.03
CA GLY A 5 -7.02 -18.11 8.83
C GLY A 5 -7.78 -17.33 9.88
N LYS A 6 -8.54 -18.07 10.69
CA LYS A 6 -9.22 -17.55 11.87
C LYS A 6 -9.16 -18.59 12.98
N ILE A 7 -9.03 -18.12 14.21
CA ILE A 7 -9.33 -18.88 15.41
C ILE A 7 -10.76 -18.49 15.78
N GLU A 8 -11.68 -19.45 15.75
CA GLU A 8 -13.10 -19.20 16.07
C GLU A 8 -13.20 -18.52 17.43
N ASP A 9 -14.12 -17.56 17.52
CA ASP A 9 -14.37 -16.75 18.72
C ASP A 9 -13.17 -15.94 19.27
N HIS A 10 -12.08 -15.83 18.51
CA HIS A 10 -10.90 -15.06 18.94
C HIS A 10 -10.39 -14.04 17.90
N PHE A 11 -9.63 -14.45 16.88
CA PHE A 11 -9.06 -13.50 15.90
C PHE A 11 -8.86 -14.09 14.50
N LYS A 12 -8.81 -13.20 13.51
CA LYS A 12 -8.44 -13.49 12.12
C LYS A 12 -6.98 -13.11 11.91
N PHE A 13 -6.27 -13.88 11.09
CA PHE A 13 -4.86 -13.61 10.78
C PHE A 13 -4.58 -13.76 9.29
N LEU A 14 -3.55 -13.03 8.85
CA LEU A 14 -2.95 -13.08 7.53
C LEU A 14 -1.44 -13.18 7.72
N ILE A 15 -0.81 -14.14 7.06
CA ILE A 15 0.64 -14.33 7.04
C ILE A 15 1.12 -13.78 5.70
N MET A 16 2.05 -12.82 5.75
CA MET A 16 2.63 -12.19 4.58
C MET A 16 4.15 -12.10 4.75
N PRO A 17 4.92 -11.91 3.66
CA PRO A 17 6.35 -11.67 3.76
C PRO A 17 6.65 -10.49 4.68
N LEU A 18 7.67 -10.64 5.54
CA LEU A 18 8.18 -9.53 6.34
C LEU A 18 8.89 -8.54 5.42
N LEU A 19 8.42 -7.29 5.43
CA LEU A 19 8.98 -6.20 4.62
C LEU A 19 9.99 -5.37 5.44
N GLY A 20 10.73 -4.52 4.73
CA GLY A 20 11.59 -3.52 5.36
C GLY A 20 10.81 -2.33 5.93
N ASP A 21 11.54 -1.29 6.34
CA ASP A 21 10.97 -0.08 6.92
C ASP A 21 9.97 0.61 5.97
N ASN A 22 8.92 1.19 6.55
CA ASN A 22 8.01 2.06 5.82
C ASN A 22 8.58 3.47 5.63
N LEU A 23 8.04 4.21 4.67
CA LEU A 23 8.54 5.55 4.34
C LEU A 23 8.41 6.55 5.49
N THR A 24 7.42 6.39 6.37
CA THR A 24 7.30 7.22 7.58
C THR A 24 8.50 6.98 8.50
N LYS A 25 8.84 5.71 8.77
CA LYS A 25 9.98 5.34 9.60
C LYS A 25 11.30 5.82 8.98
N ILE A 26 11.47 5.65 7.67
CA ILE A 26 12.66 6.15 6.94
C ILE A 26 12.79 7.66 7.09
N ARG A 27 11.69 8.41 6.90
CA ARG A 27 11.68 9.87 7.07
C ARG A 27 12.11 10.30 8.48
N HIS A 28 11.72 9.56 9.51
CA HIS A 28 12.08 9.85 10.90
C HIS A 28 13.54 9.52 11.26
N GLN A 29 14.30 8.84 10.38
CA GLN A 29 15.74 8.62 10.57
C GLN A 29 16.57 9.88 10.27
N PHE A 30 15.99 10.87 9.58
CA PHE A 30 16.65 12.14 9.30
C PHE A 30 16.42 13.12 10.45
N VAL A 31 17.46 13.89 10.81
CA VAL A 31 17.45 14.84 11.95
C VAL A 31 16.27 15.81 11.87
N ASP A 32 15.96 16.32 10.68
CA ASP A 32 14.86 17.28 10.48
C ASP A 32 13.50 16.62 10.20
N GLY A 33 13.43 15.28 10.22
CA GLY A 33 12.23 14.53 9.84
C GLY A 33 11.80 14.78 8.39
N ARG A 34 12.74 15.15 7.51
CA ARG A 34 12.48 15.53 6.12
C ARG A 34 13.40 14.79 5.16
N LEU A 35 12.81 14.38 4.04
CA LEU A 35 13.58 13.92 2.89
C LEU A 35 14.00 15.13 2.05
N SER A 36 15.14 15.03 1.38
CA SER A 36 15.47 15.98 0.32
C SER A 36 14.43 15.90 -0.80
N LEU A 37 14.22 16.99 -1.53
CA LEU A 37 13.32 17.03 -2.69
C LEU A 37 13.62 15.88 -3.68
N SER A 38 14.91 15.66 -3.95
CA SER A 38 15.39 14.60 -4.84
C SER A 38 14.95 13.20 -4.38
N SER A 39 15.08 12.90 -3.08
CA SER A 39 14.63 11.61 -2.53
C SER A 39 13.12 11.49 -2.47
N GLY A 40 12.41 12.58 -2.13
CA GLY A 40 10.95 12.62 -2.14
C GLY A 40 10.37 12.34 -3.53
N LEU A 41 10.92 12.96 -4.58
CA LEU A 41 10.50 12.73 -5.97
C LEU A 41 10.74 11.29 -6.42
N ARG A 42 11.92 10.71 -6.11
CA ARG A 42 12.22 9.31 -6.44
C ARG A 42 11.25 8.33 -5.75
N LEU A 43 11.00 8.52 -4.46
CA LEU A 43 10.05 7.67 -3.73
C LEU A 43 8.62 7.84 -4.24
N GLY A 44 8.22 9.06 -4.59
CA GLY A 44 6.93 9.33 -5.22
C GLY A 44 6.77 8.59 -6.55
N PHE A 45 7.81 8.62 -7.39
CA PHE A 45 7.84 7.87 -8.64
C PHE A 45 7.74 6.35 -8.42
N LEU A 46 8.53 5.80 -7.48
CA LEU A 46 8.49 4.37 -7.15
C LEU A 46 7.14 3.94 -6.58
N ALA A 47 6.44 4.80 -5.84
CA ALA A 47 5.13 4.51 -5.29
C ALA A 47 4.04 4.36 -6.36
N LEU A 48 4.24 4.91 -7.57
CA LEU A 48 3.28 4.78 -8.67
C LEU A 48 3.15 3.33 -9.15
N SER A 49 4.23 2.52 -9.15
CA SER A 49 4.21 1.13 -9.63
C SER A 49 3.20 0.26 -8.87
N PRO A 50 3.29 0.10 -7.52
CA PRO A 50 2.32 -0.73 -6.80
C PRO A 50 0.90 -0.14 -6.79
N ILE A 51 0.74 1.19 -6.92
CA ILE A 51 -0.59 1.81 -7.10
C ILE A 51 -1.18 1.39 -8.46
N GLN A 52 -0.39 1.47 -9.52
CA GLN A 52 -0.81 1.09 -10.86
C GLN A 52 -1.13 -0.40 -10.95
N GLU A 53 -0.34 -1.26 -10.32
CA GLU A 53 -0.61 -2.70 -10.22
C GLU A 53 -1.97 -2.97 -9.55
N LEU A 54 -2.26 -2.30 -8.43
CA LEU A 54 -3.56 -2.42 -7.76
C LEU A 54 -4.71 -1.94 -8.65
N HIS A 55 -4.51 -0.83 -9.37
CA HIS A 55 -5.51 -0.29 -10.28
C HIS A 55 -5.76 -1.23 -11.47
N ASN A 56 -4.72 -1.89 -12.00
CA ASN A 56 -4.82 -2.83 -13.11
C ASN A 56 -5.69 -4.04 -12.76
N ILE A 57 -5.69 -4.48 -11.50
CA ILE A 57 -6.57 -5.56 -11.02
C ILE A 57 -7.98 -5.07 -10.62
N GLY A 58 -8.31 -3.80 -10.85
CA GLY A 58 -9.66 -3.27 -10.68
C GLY A 58 -10.00 -2.76 -9.28
N PHE A 59 -8.99 -2.48 -8.45
CA PHE A 59 -9.16 -1.96 -7.08
C PHE A 59 -8.52 -0.58 -6.90
N VAL A 60 -9.04 0.20 -5.96
CA VAL A 60 -8.42 1.43 -5.45
C VAL A 60 -8.07 1.26 -3.98
N HIS A 61 -6.91 1.77 -3.56
CA HIS A 61 -6.43 1.60 -2.18
C HIS A 61 -7.27 2.37 -1.15
N ARG A 62 -7.56 3.63 -1.48
CA ARG A 62 -8.29 4.61 -0.64
C ARG A 62 -7.57 5.06 0.65
N ASP A 63 -6.42 4.50 1.00
CA ASP A 63 -5.58 4.95 2.12
C ASP A 63 -4.11 5.06 1.69
N ILE A 64 -3.81 5.98 0.76
CA ILE A 64 -2.45 6.21 0.25
C ILE A 64 -1.72 7.17 1.19
N LYS A 65 -0.72 6.67 1.91
CA LYS A 65 0.11 7.43 2.84
C LYS A 65 1.46 6.76 3.07
N CYS A 66 2.45 7.51 3.56
CA CYS A 66 3.83 7.04 3.73
C CYS A 66 3.97 5.79 4.63
N SER A 67 3.10 5.59 5.63
CA SER A 67 3.15 4.41 6.50
C SER A 67 2.78 3.11 5.79
N ASN A 68 2.07 3.20 4.65
CA ASN A 68 1.57 2.05 3.90
C ASN A 68 2.48 1.66 2.72
N PHE A 69 3.62 2.33 2.56
CA PHE A 69 4.66 1.94 1.61
C PHE A 69 5.88 1.45 2.38
N CYS A 70 6.26 0.19 2.16
CA CYS A 70 7.42 -0.44 2.75
C CYS A 70 8.50 -0.75 1.70
N LEU A 71 9.76 -0.78 2.12
CA LEU A 71 10.82 -1.32 1.28
C LEU A 71 10.64 -2.82 1.08
N ALA A 72 10.80 -3.31 -0.15
CA ALA A 72 10.87 -4.73 -0.42
C ALA A 72 12.08 -5.36 0.32
N PRO A 73 12.02 -6.64 0.75
CA PRO A 73 13.04 -7.28 1.61
C PRO A 73 14.48 -7.24 1.08
N HIS A 74 14.65 -7.17 -0.24
CA HIS A 74 15.96 -7.15 -0.91
C HIS A 74 16.27 -5.80 -1.57
N SER A 75 15.61 -4.73 -1.12
CA SER A 75 15.85 -3.38 -1.63
C SER A 75 17.26 -2.90 -1.27
N SER A 76 17.98 -2.38 -2.26
CA SER A 76 19.32 -1.81 -2.08
C SER A 76 19.41 -0.41 -2.71
N ARG A 77 20.52 0.32 -2.50
CA ARG A 77 20.69 1.69 -3.02
C ARG A 77 20.56 1.82 -4.55
N GLY A 78 20.65 0.72 -5.31
CA GLY A 78 20.47 0.69 -6.77
C GLY A 78 19.23 -0.07 -7.26
N ASN A 79 18.52 -0.77 -6.37
CA ASN A 79 17.33 -1.56 -6.71
C ASN A 79 16.27 -1.39 -5.62
N MET A 80 15.89 -0.13 -5.37
CA MET A 80 14.87 0.19 -4.37
C MET A 80 13.49 -0.07 -4.94
N GLN A 81 12.72 -0.92 -4.27
CA GLN A 81 11.33 -1.20 -4.64
C GLN A 81 10.41 -0.93 -3.45
N LEU A 82 9.27 -0.31 -3.72
CA LEU A 82 8.22 -0.08 -2.74
C LEU A 82 7.11 -1.11 -2.89
N VAL A 83 6.66 -1.62 -1.75
CA VAL A 83 5.51 -2.51 -1.63
C VAL A 83 4.40 -1.75 -0.92
N LEU A 84 3.20 -1.73 -1.52
CA LEU A 84 2.00 -1.18 -0.92
C LEU A 84 1.37 -2.23 0.03
N ILE A 85 1.02 -1.80 1.23
CA ILE A 85 0.39 -2.63 2.28
C ILE A 85 -0.88 -1.98 2.84
N ASP A 86 -1.56 -2.70 3.73
CA ASP A 86 -2.79 -2.28 4.40
C ASP A 86 -3.99 -2.07 3.45
N TYR A 87 -4.42 -3.18 2.86
CA TYR A 87 -5.57 -3.21 1.95
C TYR A 87 -6.92 -3.18 2.67
N GLY A 88 -6.97 -2.88 3.98
CA GLY A 88 -8.17 -3.02 4.83
C GLY A 88 -9.35 -2.15 4.39
N VAL A 89 -9.08 -1.05 3.68
CA VAL A 89 -10.10 -0.16 3.11
C VAL A 89 -10.12 -0.14 1.58
N CYS A 90 -9.43 -1.07 0.92
CA CYS A 90 -9.47 -1.19 -0.53
C CYS A 90 -10.89 -1.42 -1.06
N ARG A 91 -11.15 -0.98 -2.30
CA ARG A 91 -12.43 -1.24 -2.94
C ARG A 91 -12.30 -1.44 -4.44
N SER A 92 -13.02 -2.44 -4.94
CA SER A 92 -13.15 -2.64 -6.38
C SER A 92 -13.94 -1.50 -7.00
N TYR A 93 -13.34 -0.83 -7.99
CA TYR A 93 -13.96 0.25 -8.77
C TYR A 93 -14.60 -0.26 -10.07
N ARG A 94 -14.40 -1.54 -10.40
CA ARG A 94 -15.02 -2.23 -11.54
C ARG A 94 -16.12 -3.19 -11.09
N ASP A 95 -17.15 -3.41 -11.89
CA ASP A 95 -18.15 -4.45 -11.66
C ASP A 95 -17.62 -5.85 -12.07
N LYS A 96 -18.47 -6.88 -11.98
CA LYS A 96 -18.09 -8.26 -12.37
C LYS A 96 -17.84 -8.41 -13.88
N ALA A 97 -18.37 -7.50 -14.70
CA ALA A 97 -18.17 -7.46 -16.14
C ALA A 97 -16.96 -6.61 -16.55
N GLY A 98 -16.29 -5.97 -15.58
CA GLY A 98 -15.13 -5.11 -15.82
C GLY A 98 -15.45 -3.65 -16.10
N ASN A 99 -16.73 -3.24 -16.08
CA ASN A 99 -17.14 -1.86 -16.32
C ASN A 99 -16.90 -1.00 -15.08
N LEU A 100 -16.72 0.31 -15.28
CA LEU A 100 -16.62 1.27 -14.18
C LEU A 100 -17.94 1.31 -13.40
N LYS A 101 -17.86 1.20 -12.07
CA LYS A 101 -19.02 1.40 -11.21
C LYS A 101 -19.44 2.87 -11.24
N PRO A 102 -20.75 3.18 -11.25
CA PRO A 102 -21.21 4.55 -11.16
C PRO A 102 -20.78 5.18 -9.81
N PRO A 103 -20.64 6.52 -9.76
CA PRO A 103 -20.48 7.24 -8.50
C PRO A 103 -21.58 6.86 -7.52
N ARG A 104 -21.26 6.85 -6.22
CA ARG A 104 -22.29 6.62 -5.19
C ARG A 104 -23.10 7.88 -5.00
N GLU A 105 -24.41 7.72 -4.86
CA GLU A 105 -25.32 8.81 -4.48
C GLU A 105 -25.03 9.32 -3.07
N GLU A 106 -24.66 8.41 -2.16
CA GLU A 106 -24.27 8.76 -0.79
C GLU A 106 -22.89 8.21 -0.41
N VAL A 107 -22.08 9.09 0.21
CA VAL A 107 -20.80 8.73 0.83
C VAL A 107 -20.98 8.78 2.34
N ARG A 108 -21.10 7.61 2.97
CA ARG A 108 -21.03 7.52 4.43
C ARG A 108 -19.58 7.75 4.85
N PHE A 109 -19.34 8.82 5.61
CA PHE A 109 -18.11 8.97 6.38
C PHE A 109 -18.05 7.84 7.40
N ARG A 110 -16.87 7.24 7.55
CA ARG A 110 -16.62 6.15 8.46
C ARG A 110 -15.71 6.64 9.58
#